data_AF-A0A8C2MBN7-F1
#
_entry.id   AF-A0A8C2MBN7-F1
#
_cell.length_a   1.000
_cell.length_b   1.000
_cell.length_c   1.000
_cell.angle_alpha   90.00
_cell.angle_beta   90.00
_cell.angle_gamma   90.00
#
_symmetry.space_group_name_H-M   'P 1'
#
loop_
_entity.id
_entity.type
_entity.pdbx_description
1 polymer ?
#
loop_
_entity_poly.entity_id
_entity_poly.type
_entity_poly.pdbx_seq_one_letter_code
_entity_poly.pdbx_strand_id
1 'polypeptide(L)'
;LKGGPLSGTYRLIQFHFHWGSSDGHGSEHTVNKTKYAAELHLVHWNTKYGDFGKAVQHPDGLAVLGIFLKIGPATKGLQKVLDALESIKTKMSQFRKLSFNAEGEPEEHMVDNWRPAQPLKNRKIKASFK
;
A
#
# COMPACT_ATOMS: atom_id res chain seq x y z
N LEU A 1 -1.05 -0.58 -16.70
CA LEU A 1 -0.75 -2.01 -16.45
C LEU A 1 -1.56 -2.89 -17.41
N LYS A 2 -0.92 -3.87 -18.06
CA LYS A 2 -1.51 -4.89 -18.96
C LYS A 2 -0.73 -6.21 -18.82
N GLY A 3 -1.27 -7.31 -19.32
CA GLY A 3 -0.60 -8.62 -19.37
C GLY A 3 -0.67 -9.42 -18.06
N GLY A 4 0.11 -10.49 -17.97
CA GLY A 4 0.09 -11.41 -16.82
C GLY A 4 -1.30 -12.00 -16.61
N PRO A 5 -1.89 -11.90 -15.40
CA PRO A 5 -3.23 -12.42 -15.12
C PRO A 5 -4.37 -11.48 -15.52
N LEU A 6 -4.07 -10.28 -16.04
CA LEU A 6 -5.06 -9.24 -16.29
C LEU A 6 -5.67 -9.40 -17.70
N SER A 7 -6.99 -9.34 -17.76
CA SER A 7 -7.70 -9.11 -19.02
C SER A 7 -7.99 -7.62 -19.18
N GLY A 8 -7.55 -7.04 -20.29
CA GLY A 8 -7.75 -5.63 -20.61
C GLY A 8 -6.64 -4.68 -20.14
N THR A 9 -6.99 -3.41 -20.00
CA THR A 9 -6.05 -2.32 -19.68
C THR A 9 -6.41 -1.66 -18.37
N TYR A 10 -5.43 -1.49 -17.49
CA TYR A 10 -5.61 -0.84 -16.20
C TYR A 10 -4.77 0.44 -16.13
N ARG A 11 -5.39 1.57 -15.77
CA ARG A 11 -4.74 2.88 -15.68
C ARG A 11 -4.34 3.16 -14.23
N LEU A 12 -3.09 3.59 -14.02
CA LEU A 12 -2.58 4.01 -12.70
C LEU A 12 -3.36 5.25 -12.25
N ILE A 13 -3.78 5.28 -10.99
CA ILE A 13 -4.46 6.44 -10.40
C ILE A 13 -3.75 6.99 -9.16
N GLN A 14 -3.17 6.11 -8.34
CA GLN A 14 -2.43 6.52 -7.15
C GLN A 14 -1.39 5.45 -6.78
N PHE A 15 -0.48 5.86 -5.90
CA PHE A 15 0.29 4.92 -5.12
C PHE A 15 0.32 5.34 -3.66
N HIS A 16 0.56 4.38 -2.77
CA HIS A 16 0.74 4.61 -1.34
C HIS A 16 1.63 3.53 -0.73
N PHE A 17 2.11 3.80 0.47
CA PHE A 17 2.93 2.87 1.25
C PHE A 17 2.20 2.44 2.51
N HIS A 18 2.39 1.18 2.89
CA HIS A 18 2.19 0.70 4.25
C HIS A 18 3.55 0.50 4.89
N TRP A 19 3.72 0.94 6.14
CA TRP A 19 4.94 0.79 6.93
C TRP A 19 4.57 0.48 8.38
N GLY A 20 5.49 -0.16 9.09
CA GLY A 20 5.36 -0.45 10.51
C GLY A 20 6.23 0.46 11.36
N SER A 21 6.09 0.33 12.67
CA SER A 21 6.88 1.06 13.67
C SER A 21 8.32 0.55 13.83
N SER A 22 8.68 -0.55 13.14
CA SER A 22 10.04 -1.12 13.16
C SER A 22 10.39 -1.80 11.83
N ASP A 23 11.68 -1.90 11.54
CA ASP A 23 12.20 -2.45 10.27
C ASP A 23 11.82 -3.92 9.99
N GLY A 24 11.45 -4.67 11.03
CA GLY A 24 10.97 -6.06 10.91
C GLY A 24 9.48 -6.19 10.56
N HIS A 25 8.77 -5.06 10.41
CA HIS A 25 7.32 -5.04 10.32
C HIS A 25 6.81 -3.87 9.47
N GLY A 26 5.77 -4.09 8.65
CA GLY A 26 5.11 -3.00 7.92
C GLY A 26 4.46 -3.37 6.60
N SER A 27 4.86 -4.48 5.98
CA SER A 27 4.13 -5.03 4.83
C SER A 27 2.78 -5.61 5.25
N GLU A 28 1.76 -5.43 4.41
CA GLU A 28 0.46 -6.07 4.62
C GLU A 28 0.55 -7.55 4.21
N HIS A 29 1.09 -7.83 3.03
CA HIS A 29 1.34 -9.19 2.56
C HIS A 29 2.58 -9.79 3.24
N THR A 30 2.64 -11.13 3.26
CA THR A 30 3.78 -11.89 3.75
C THR A 30 4.21 -12.94 2.74
N VAL A 31 5.49 -13.30 2.78
CA VAL A 31 6.04 -14.42 2.00
C VAL A 31 6.53 -15.45 3.00
N ASN A 32 5.94 -16.65 3.01
CA ASN A 32 6.25 -17.70 4.00
C ASN A 32 6.23 -17.17 5.45
N LYS A 33 5.19 -16.39 5.80
CA LYS A 33 5.03 -15.69 7.10
C LYS A 33 6.08 -14.61 7.41
N THR A 34 7.04 -14.38 6.51
CA THR A 34 8.02 -13.29 6.63
C THR A 34 7.36 -11.97 6.27
N LYS A 35 7.48 -10.99 7.18
CA LYS A 35 7.07 -9.60 6.96
C LYS A 35 8.27 -8.79 6.44
N TYR A 36 7.97 -7.74 5.69
CA TYR A 36 8.94 -6.76 5.21
C TYR A 36 8.71 -5.41 5.91
N ALA A 37 9.70 -4.52 5.85
CA ALA A 37 9.69 -3.22 6.54
C ALA A 37 8.54 -2.31 6.04
N ALA A 38 8.21 -2.41 4.75
CA ALA A 38 7.09 -1.69 4.15
C ALA A 38 6.60 -2.39 2.88
N GLU A 39 5.46 -1.94 2.36
CA GLU A 39 4.89 -2.39 1.09
C GLU A 39 4.34 -1.19 0.31
N LEU A 40 4.74 -1.07 -0.96
CA LEU A 40 4.23 -0.08 -1.89
C LEU A 40 3.09 -0.69 -2.70
N HIS A 41 1.96 0.02 -2.74
CA HIS A 41 0.83 -0.27 -3.61
C HIS A 41 0.77 0.72 -4.76
N LEU A 42 0.84 0.21 -5.99
CA LEU A 42 0.49 0.97 -7.20
C LEU A 42 -0.94 0.57 -7.63
N VAL A 43 -1.91 1.45 -7.39
CA VAL A 43 -3.33 1.15 -7.61
C VAL A 43 -3.73 1.54 -9.03
N HIS A 44 -4.27 0.57 -9.76
CA HIS A 44 -4.78 0.77 -11.11
C HIS A 44 -6.25 0.36 -11.21
N TRP A 45 -7.00 1.01 -12.09
CA TRP A 45 -8.39 0.70 -12.37
C TRP A 45 -8.60 0.27 -13.83
N ASN A 46 -9.53 -0.64 -14.05
CA ASN A 46 -9.83 -1.22 -15.36
C ASN A 46 -10.54 -0.21 -16.25
N THR A 47 -9.91 0.18 -17.36
CA THR A 47 -10.40 1.27 -18.22
C THR A 47 -11.72 0.94 -18.92
N LYS A 48 -12.12 -0.33 -18.97
CA LYS A 48 -13.41 -0.73 -19.56
C LYS A 48 -14.63 -0.15 -18.83
N TYR A 49 -14.46 0.31 -17.59
CA TYR A 49 -15.52 0.90 -16.77
C TYR A 49 -15.61 2.43 -16.85
N GLY A 50 -14.76 3.08 -17.64
CA GLY A 50 -14.80 4.53 -17.89
C GLY A 50 -14.19 5.39 -16.78
N ASP A 51 -14.44 5.09 -15.51
CA ASP A 51 -13.89 5.81 -14.36
C ASP A 51 -13.62 4.90 -13.15
N PHE A 52 -12.87 5.43 -12.18
CA PHE A 52 -12.50 4.70 -10.95
C PHE A 52 -13.72 4.33 -10.10
N GLY A 53 -14.68 5.24 -9.95
CA GLY A 53 -15.87 5.06 -9.10
C GLY A 53 -16.79 3.95 -9.58
N LYS A 54 -16.88 3.75 -10.91
CA LYS A 54 -17.54 2.59 -11.51
C LYS A 54 -16.69 1.34 -11.38
N ALA A 55 -15.39 1.43 -11.64
CA ALA A 55 -14.50 0.28 -11.58
C ALA A 55 -14.55 -0.43 -10.21
N VAL A 56 -14.54 0.30 -9.09
CA VAL A 56 -14.57 -0.30 -7.75
C VAL A 56 -15.82 -1.14 -7.43
N GLN A 57 -16.87 -1.03 -8.23
CA GLN A 57 -18.11 -1.80 -8.07
C GLN A 57 -18.04 -3.17 -8.75
N HIS A 58 -16.94 -3.46 -9.46
CA HIS A 58 -16.78 -4.69 -10.23
C HIS A 58 -15.64 -5.58 -9.70
N PRO A 59 -15.78 -6.91 -9.79
CA PRO A 59 -14.80 -7.86 -9.26
C PRO A 59 -13.43 -7.80 -9.95
N ASP A 60 -13.37 -7.40 -11.23
CA ASP A 60 -12.13 -7.14 -11.97
C ASP A 60 -11.93 -5.64 -12.23
N GLY A 61 -12.44 -4.81 -11.32
CA GLY A 61 -12.34 -3.37 -11.35
C GLY A 61 -10.95 -2.81 -11.11
N LEU A 62 -10.18 -3.47 -10.23
CA LEU A 62 -8.88 -2.97 -9.78
C LEU A 62 -7.78 -4.00 -10.00
N ALA A 63 -6.58 -3.48 -10.27
CA ALA A 63 -5.34 -4.23 -10.19
C ALA A 63 -4.37 -3.43 -9.33
N VAL A 64 -3.95 -4.00 -8.20
CA VAL A 64 -2.96 -3.39 -7.31
C VAL A 64 -1.66 -4.15 -7.46
N LEU A 65 -0.59 -3.45 -7.84
CA LEU A 65 0.75 -4.03 -7.86
C LEU A 65 1.42 -3.73 -6.52
N GLY A 66 1.60 -4.78 -5.71
CA GLY A 66 2.31 -4.75 -4.45
C GLY A 66 3.81 -4.97 -4.63
N ILE A 67 4.63 -4.15 -3.98
CA ILE A 67 6.10 -4.22 -4.02
C ILE A 67 6.61 -4.17 -2.58
N PHE A 68 7.31 -5.21 -2.13
CA PHE A 68 7.93 -5.22 -0.80
C PHE A 68 9.16 -4.30 -0.73
N LEU A 69 9.29 -3.57 0.37
CA LEU A 69 10.46 -2.77 0.70
C LEU A 69 11.23 -3.43 1.84
N LYS A 70 12.53 -3.62 1.62
CA LYS A 70 13.47 -4.09 2.64
C LYS A 70 14.45 -2.97 2.99
N ILE A 71 14.90 -2.94 4.24
CA ILE A 71 15.96 -2.03 4.67
C ILE A 71 17.27 -2.41 3.98
N GLY A 72 18.01 -1.41 3.54
CA GLY A 72 19.26 -1.56 2.80
C GLY A 72 19.73 -0.23 2.22
N PRO A 73 20.64 -0.26 1.24
CA PRO A 73 21.13 0.95 0.58
C PRO A 73 20.00 1.77 -0.03
N ALA A 74 20.11 3.09 0.10
CA ALA A 74 19.10 4.02 -0.42
C ALA A 74 18.93 3.87 -1.94
N THR A 75 17.68 3.92 -2.41
CA THR A 75 17.35 3.88 -3.83
C THR A 75 16.98 5.27 -4.34
N LYS A 76 17.68 5.74 -5.38
CA LYS A 76 17.46 7.07 -5.97
C LYS A 76 16.02 7.28 -6.46
N GLY A 77 15.32 6.20 -6.84
CA GLY A 77 13.94 6.24 -7.33
C GLY A 77 12.92 6.76 -6.32
N LEU A 78 13.17 6.57 -5.02
CA LEU A 78 12.26 7.03 -3.96
C LEU A 78 12.61 8.45 -3.46
N GLN A 79 13.81 8.96 -3.78
CA GLN A 79 14.30 10.23 -3.23
C GLN A 79 13.34 11.40 -3.48
N LYS A 80 12.79 11.52 -4.70
CA LYS A 80 11.83 12.58 -5.04
C LYS A 80 10.56 12.53 -4.17
N VAL A 81 10.12 11.34 -3.77
CA VAL A 81 8.98 11.19 -2.86
C VAL A 81 9.38 11.66 -1.47
N LEU A 82 10.56 11.27 -0.99
CA LEU A 82 11.08 11.67 0.32
C LEU A 82 11.27 13.19 0.40
N ASP A 83 11.80 13.82 -0.64
CA ASP A 83 11.98 15.27 -0.72
C ASP A 83 10.62 15.99 -0.67
N ALA A 84 9.62 15.45 -1.37
CA ALA A 84 8.25 15.97 -1.33
C ALA A 84 7.61 15.84 0.06
N LEU A 85 7.97 14.82 0.86
CA LEU A 85 7.49 14.70 2.24
C LEU A 85 7.95 15.88 3.12
N GLU A 86 9.14 16.42 2.87
CA GLU A 86 9.64 17.59 3.60
C GLU A 86 8.78 18.83 3.32
N SER A 87 8.30 19.00 2.08
CA SER A 87 7.40 20.11 1.71
C SER A 87 6.02 20.05 2.37
N ILE A 88 5.63 18.88 2.90
CA ILE A 88 4.36 18.69 3.63
C ILE A 88 4.59 18.49 5.14
N LYS A 89 5.78 18.80 5.66
CA LYS A 89 6.19 18.54 7.05
C LYS A 89 5.20 19.08 8.09
N THR A 90 4.61 20.25 7.87
CA THR A 90 3.62 20.82 8.80
C THR A 90 2.36 19.98 8.88
N LYS A 91 1.87 19.46 7.74
CA LYS A 91 0.72 18.52 7.69
C LYS A 91 1.11 17.17 8.30
N MET A 92 2.33 16.70 8.05
CA MET A 92 2.85 15.47 8.67
C MET A 92 2.99 15.62 10.19
N SER A 93 3.36 16.79 10.71
CA SER A 93 3.40 17.07 12.15
C SER A 93 2.01 17.01 12.78
N GLN A 94 1.00 17.58 12.10
CA GLN A 94 -0.40 17.44 12.53
C GLN A 94 -0.88 15.98 12.46
N PHE A 95 -0.54 15.26 11.40
CA PHE A 95 -0.86 13.85 11.25
C PHE A 95 -0.22 12.99 12.35
N ARG A 96 1.02 13.26 12.73
CA ARG A 96 1.73 12.56 13.83
C ARG A 96 1.17 12.89 15.23
N LYS A 97 0.36 13.94 15.36
CA LYS A 97 -0.39 14.23 16.59
C LYS A 97 -1.71 13.47 16.67
N LEU A 98 -2.14 12.83 15.57
CA LEU A 98 -3.30 11.95 15.62
C LEU A 98 -2.93 10.73 16.44
N SER A 99 -3.84 10.38 17.32
CA SER A 99 -3.77 9.17 18.11
C SER A 99 -4.86 8.21 17.68
N PHE A 100 -4.67 6.94 18.00
CA PHE A 100 -5.70 5.92 17.85
C PHE A 100 -5.78 5.10 19.13
N ASN A 101 -6.98 4.62 19.43
CA ASN A 101 -7.22 3.62 20.46
C ASN A 101 -8.45 2.79 20.10
N ALA A 102 -8.48 1.54 20.56
CA ALA A 102 -9.74 0.80 20.65
C ALA A 102 -10.52 1.26 21.89
N GLU A 103 -11.81 0.91 21.95
CA GLU A 103 -12.63 1.19 23.11
C GLU A 103 -12.05 0.51 24.36
N GLY A 104 -11.65 1.31 25.35
CA GLY A 104 -11.05 0.84 26.61
C GLY A 104 -9.51 0.77 26.61
N GLU A 105 -8.82 1.14 25.52
CA GLU A 105 -7.36 1.14 25.44
C GLU A 105 -6.75 2.56 25.63
N PRO A 106 -5.50 2.66 26.13
CA PRO A 106 -4.76 3.92 26.18
C PRO A 106 -4.62 4.56 24.79
N GLU A 107 -4.55 5.88 24.77
CA GLU A 107 -4.30 6.65 23.55
C GLU A 107 -2.85 6.43 23.07
N GLU A 108 -2.68 5.91 21.84
CA GLU A 108 -1.36 5.73 21.23
C GLU A 108 -1.16 6.64 20.01
N HIS A 109 0.03 7.20 19.86
CA HIS A 109 0.37 8.00 18.70
C HIS A 109 0.43 7.16 17.43
N MET A 110 -0.08 7.69 16.31
CA MET A 110 0.02 7.04 15.01
C MET A 110 1.45 7.06 14.46
N VAL A 111 2.23 6.06 14.88
CA VAL A 111 3.64 5.85 14.47
C VAL A 111 3.78 4.92 13.27
N ASP A 112 2.70 4.22 12.90
CA ASP A 112 2.63 3.35 11.74
C ASP A 112 1.28 3.43 11.03
N ASN A 113 1.18 2.82 9.85
CA ASN A 113 -0.09 2.66 9.13
C ASN A 113 -0.26 1.21 8.62
N TRP A 114 0.40 0.28 9.30
CA TRP A 114 0.30 -1.13 9.01
C TRP A 114 -1.14 -1.59 9.26
N ARG A 115 -1.61 -2.54 8.45
CA ARG A 115 -2.90 -3.18 8.68
C ARG A 115 -2.78 -4.69 8.45
N PRO A 116 -3.57 -5.50 9.16
CA PRO A 116 -3.67 -6.92 8.86
C PRO A 116 -4.11 -7.16 7.42
N ALA A 117 -3.60 -8.25 6.83
CA ALA A 117 -4.01 -8.69 5.50
C ALA A 117 -5.54 -8.81 5.42
N GLN A 118 -6.13 -8.13 4.45
CA GLN A 118 -7.58 -8.15 4.27
C GLN A 118 -8.06 -9.56 3.86
N PRO A 119 -9.20 -10.04 4.39
CA PRO A 119 -9.76 -11.33 3.99
C PRO A 119 -9.91 -11.45 2.48
N LEU A 120 -9.63 -12.63 1.93
CA LEU A 120 -9.59 -12.79 0.47
C LEU A 120 -10.95 -12.60 -0.19
N LYS A 121 -12.07 -12.91 0.48
CA LYS A 121 -13.43 -12.77 -0.08
C LYS A 121 -13.54 -13.36 -1.50
N ASN A 122 -13.05 -14.60 -1.68
CA ASN A 122 -12.98 -15.32 -2.97
C ASN A 122 -12.06 -14.71 -4.05
N ARG A 123 -11.28 -13.67 -3.74
CA ARG A 123 -10.26 -13.15 -4.66
C ARG A 123 -9.15 -14.17 -4.89
N LYS A 124 -8.81 -14.42 -6.16
CA LYS A 124 -7.68 -15.29 -6.53
C LYS A 124 -6.37 -14.51 -6.40
N ILE A 125 -5.47 -14.95 -5.53
CA ILE A 125 -4.09 -14.46 -5.48
C ILE A 125 -3.26 -15.23 -6.50
N LYS A 126 -2.41 -14.52 -7.24
CA LYS A 126 -1.32 -15.11 -8.02
C LYS A 126 -0.04 -14.41 -7.64
N ALA A 127 0.99 -15.18 -7.34
CA ALA A 127 2.33 -14.67 -7.10
C ALA A 127 3.27 -15.24 -8.16
N SER A 128 4.25 -14.45 -8.58
CA SER A 128 5.34 -14.87 -9.45
C SER A 128 6.63 -14.49 -8.74
N PHE A 129 7.13 -15.37 -7.89
CA PHE A 129 8.46 -15.24 -7.31
C PHE A 129 9.43 -15.90 -8.30
N LYS A 130 10.42 -15.14 -8.79
CA LYS A 130 11.61 -15.72 -9.42
C LYS A 130 12.59 -16.11 -8.33
#